data_AF-A0AAD9LES3-F1
#
_entry.id   AF-A0AAD9LES3-F1
#
_cell.length_a   1.000
_cell.length_b   1.000
_cell.length_c   1.000
_cell.angle_alpha   90.00
_cell.angle_beta   90.00
_cell.angle_gamma   90.00
#
_symmetry.space_group_name_H-M   'P 1'
#
loop_
_entity.id
_entity.type
_entity.pdbx_description
1 polymer ?
#
loop_
_entity_poly.entity_id
_entity_poly.type
_entity_poly.pdbx_seq_one_letter_code
_entity_poly.pdbx_strand_id
1 'polypeptide(L)'
;MEVELSSMMCEELMLLALKQLASDDKQARKRLQIQAGNRDQIKAMRYHLHNCMLSLSNEMTKLEGRDLVPEYLCTDDLQDLVSRGLIRDVSKLPASRSIEVDLTNPKFKLKREKIFKDAKYRVNPVALLLRADKIPHRGVKEGNRGEEYPSTHQALKKTPKPSPKRHQTLATTSSRKQTYSIDVAFGSQDFKLHLHVRCHCSLEQSKFVEWLRSRGGKSFGLEELTRRDDLMQGKVSGRTEETARNVLRFLCFVGYVTLAKIP
;
A
#
# COMPACT_ATOMS: atom_id res chain seq x y z
N MET A 1 3.94 17.44 -19.03
CA MET A 1 4.60 17.86 -17.79
C MET A 1 5.37 16.65 -17.30
N GLU A 2 6.67 16.63 -17.56
CA GLU A 2 7.56 15.56 -17.11
C GLU A 2 7.78 15.73 -15.60
N VAL A 3 7.46 14.68 -14.83
CA VAL A 3 7.73 14.65 -13.39
C VAL A 3 9.20 14.28 -13.27
N GLU A 4 10.07 15.28 -13.23
CA GLU A 4 11.45 15.08 -12.83
C GLU A 4 11.45 14.73 -11.34
N LEU A 5 11.62 13.44 -11.04
CA LEU A 5 11.90 13.00 -9.68
C LEU A 5 13.23 13.66 -9.29
N SER A 6 13.23 14.49 -8.24
CA SER A 6 14.47 15.12 -7.79
C SER A 6 15.55 14.06 -7.62
N SER A 7 16.70 14.27 -8.25
CA SER A 7 17.81 13.32 -8.22
C SER A 7 18.19 13.00 -6.77
N MET A 8 18.28 11.70 -6.46
CA MET A 8 18.64 11.19 -5.16
C MET A 8 19.94 10.41 -5.28
N MET A 9 20.80 10.50 -4.27
CA MET A 9 21.98 9.64 -4.21
C MET A 9 21.56 8.22 -3.82
N CYS A 10 22.20 7.20 -4.41
CA CYS A 10 21.93 5.80 -4.06
C CYS A 10 22.10 5.53 -2.55
N GLU A 11 23.07 6.19 -1.91
CA GLU A 11 23.29 6.13 -0.46
C GLU A 11 22.03 6.51 0.32
N GLU A 12 21.40 7.62 -0.03
CA GLU A 12 20.22 8.11 0.67
C GLU A 12 19.07 7.08 0.54
N LEU A 13 18.91 6.44 -0.63
CA LEU A 13 17.88 5.44 -0.87
C LEU A 13 18.10 4.21 0.02
N MET A 14 19.34 3.75 0.11
CA MET A 14 19.71 2.63 0.96
C MET A 14 19.48 2.96 2.44
N LEU A 15 19.86 4.16 2.90
CA LEU A 15 19.67 4.58 4.29
C LEU A 15 18.19 4.66 4.67
N LEU A 16 17.32 5.13 3.77
CA LEU A 16 15.88 5.14 4.01
C LEU A 16 15.29 3.74 4.11
N ALA A 17 15.71 2.83 3.23
CA ALA A 17 15.30 1.43 3.30
C ALA A 17 15.67 0.80 4.65
N LEU A 18 16.92 1.01 5.11
CA LEU A 18 17.38 0.54 6.42
C LEU A 18 16.59 1.16 7.57
N LYS A 19 16.27 2.46 7.50
CA LYS A 19 15.44 3.14 8.51
C LYS A 19 14.04 2.56 8.56
N GLN A 20 13.44 2.24 7.42
CA GLN A 20 12.11 1.64 7.35
C GLN A 20 12.12 0.23 7.95
N LEU A 21 13.08 -0.62 7.58
CA LEU A 21 13.27 -1.94 8.16
C LEU A 21 13.40 -1.89 9.70
N ALA A 22 14.23 -0.96 10.20
CA ALA A 22 14.40 -0.76 11.63
C ALA A 22 13.12 -0.24 12.31
N SER A 23 12.30 0.55 11.61
CA SER A 23 11.05 1.09 12.16
C SER A 23 9.96 0.02 12.27
N ASP A 24 9.97 -0.99 11.40
CA ASP A 24 9.02 -2.09 11.44
C ASP A 24 9.33 -3.09 12.57
N ASP A 25 10.59 -3.22 12.97
CA ASP A 25 11.00 -4.03 14.13
C ASP A 25 10.56 -3.38 15.46
N LYS A 26 9.71 -4.10 16.20
CA LYS A 26 9.23 -3.68 17.53
C LYS A 26 10.38 -3.50 18.53
N GLN A 27 11.44 -4.31 18.44
CA GLN A 27 12.58 -4.25 19.36
C GLN A 27 13.44 -3.01 19.10
N ALA A 28 13.59 -2.62 17.83
CA ALA A 28 14.32 -1.42 17.43
C ALA A 28 13.58 -0.12 17.77
N ARG A 29 12.24 -0.16 17.88
CA ARG A 29 11.41 0.99 18.33
C ARG A 29 11.47 1.28 19.82
N LYS A 30 12.20 0.50 20.61
CA LYS A 30 12.37 0.73 22.05
C LYS A 30 13.08 2.07 22.27
N ARG A 31 12.46 2.98 23.03
CA ARG A 31 13.08 4.27 23.37
C ARG A 31 14.32 4.03 24.24
N LEU A 32 15.41 4.67 23.84
CA LEU A 32 16.67 4.63 24.56
C LEU A 32 16.63 5.64 25.72
N GLN A 33 16.74 5.14 26.95
CA GLN A 33 16.98 5.95 28.14
C GLN A 33 18.21 5.38 28.85
N ILE A 34 19.28 6.16 28.92
CA ILE A 34 20.53 5.77 29.60
C ILE A 34 20.69 6.70 30.80
N GLN A 35 20.78 6.13 32.00
CA GLN A 35 21.12 6.89 33.20
C GLN A 35 22.64 6.91 33.37
N ALA A 36 23.20 8.09 33.60
CA ALA A 36 24.63 8.23 33.90
C ALA A 36 24.98 7.46 35.18
N GLY A 37 26.13 6.79 35.20
CA GLY A 37 26.62 6.02 36.36
C GLY A 37 26.07 4.60 36.50
N ASN A 38 24.97 4.24 35.82
CA ASN A 38 24.42 2.88 35.87
C ASN A 38 25.09 1.96 34.83
N ARG A 39 26.21 1.33 35.21
CA ARG A 39 27.01 0.46 34.32
C ARG A 39 26.23 -0.75 33.80
N ASP A 40 25.35 -1.33 34.60
CA ASP A 40 24.61 -2.53 34.21
C ASP A 40 23.51 -2.20 33.19
N GLN A 41 22.82 -1.06 33.37
CA GLN A 41 21.89 -0.56 32.35
C GLN A 41 22.61 -0.29 31.01
N ILE A 42 23.81 0.30 31.06
CA ILE A 42 24.62 0.54 29.86
C ILE A 42 24.99 -0.78 29.17
N LYS A 43 25.44 -1.79 29.93
CA LYS A 43 25.77 -3.13 29.38
C LYS A 43 24.56 -3.80 28.74
N ALA A 44 23.43 -3.84 29.45
CA ALA A 44 22.19 -4.42 28.93
C ALA A 44 21.72 -3.70 27.65
N MET A 45 21.88 -2.37 27.60
CA MET A 45 21.52 -1.59 26.43
C MET A 45 22.45 -1.83 25.24
N ARG A 46 23.77 -1.96 25.48
CA ARG A 46 24.72 -2.37 24.42
C ARG A 46 24.37 -3.73 23.84
N TYR A 47 24.01 -4.70 24.70
CA TYR A 47 23.56 -6.02 24.24
C TYR A 47 22.27 -5.93 23.42
N HIS A 48 21.30 -5.13 23.86
CA HIS A 48 20.06 -4.89 23.11
C HIS A 48 20.35 -4.28 21.73
N LEU A 49 21.16 -3.23 21.67
CA LEU A 49 21.56 -2.59 20.41
C LEU A 49 22.32 -3.56 19.50
N HIS A 50 23.19 -4.40 20.05
CA HIS A 50 23.88 -5.44 19.28
C HIS A 50 22.90 -6.41 18.62
N ASN A 51 21.89 -6.89 19.36
CA ASN A 51 20.85 -7.75 18.80
C ASN A 51 20.01 -7.02 17.73
N CYS A 52 19.69 -5.73 17.93
CA CYS A 52 19.03 -4.94 16.90
C CYS A 52 19.87 -4.79 15.63
N MET A 53 21.19 -4.56 15.77
CA MET A 53 22.11 -4.50 14.62
C MET A 53 22.18 -5.83 13.86
N LEU A 54 22.27 -6.96 14.59
CA LEU A 54 22.25 -8.29 13.98
C LEU A 54 20.93 -8.58 13.25
N SER A 55 19.80 -8.23 13.86
CA SER A 55 18.47 -8.35 13.25
C SER A 55 18.37 -7.53 11.97
N LEU A 56 18.78 -6.26 11.99
CA LEU A 56 18.79 -5.38 10.82
C LEU A 56 19.73 -5.90 9.73
N SER A 57 20.90 -6.40 10.09
CA SER A 57 21.84 -7.02 9.15
C SER A 57 21.19 -8.20 8.44
N ASN A 58 20.47 -9.06 9.17
CA ASN A 58 19.76 -10.19 8.56
C ASN A 58 18.66 -9.75 7.61
N GLU A 59 17.86 -8.73 7.97
CA GLU A 59 16.84 -8.19 7.05
C GLU A 59 17.45 -7.49 5.83
N MET A 60 18.58 -6.79 6.00
CA MET A 60 19.31 -6.16 4.90
C MET A 60 19.75 -7.18 3.85
N THR A 61 20.17 -8.39 4.24
CA THR A 61 20.54 -9.43 3.27
C THR A 61 19.38 -9.90 2.39
N LYS A 62 18.13 -9.63 2.80
CA LYS A 62 16.92 -9.95 2.04
C LYS A 62 16.51 -8.83 1.09
N LEU A 63 17.07 -7.63 1.21
CA LEU A 63 16.76 -6.52 0.30
C LEU A 63 17.36 -6.79 -1.08
N GLU A 64 16.57 -6.49 -2.10
CA GLU A 64 16.95 -6.56 -3.50
C GLU A 64 16.77 -5.19 -4.16
N GLY A 65 17.51 -4.91 -5.24
CA GLY A 65 17.40 -3.61 -5.94
C GLY A 65 15.97 -3.29 -6.38
N ARG A 66 15.17 -4.32 -6.70
CA ARG A 66 13.75 -4.21 -7.06
C ARG A 66 12.85 -3.77 -5.90
N ASP A 67 13.26 -3.99 -4.65
CA ASP A 67 12.54 -3.46 -3.49
C ASP A 67 12.71 -1.93 -3.38
N LEU A 68 13.82 -1.40 -3.90
CA LEU A 68 14.20 0.01 -3.79
C LEU A 68 13.76 0.84 -5.00
N VAL A 69 13.67 0.21 -6.17
CA VAL A 69 13.31 0.87 -7.43
C VAL A 69 12.13 0.13 -8.08
N PRO A 70 10.88 0.57 -7.85
CA PRO A 70 9.69 -0.06 -8.42
C PRO A 70 9.60 0.06 -9.95
N GLU A 71 8.96 -0.91 -10.59
CA GLU A 71 8.89 -1.04 -12.06
C GLU A 71 8.12 0.11 -12.76
N TYR A 72 7.18 0.78 -12.08
CA TYR A 72 6.48 1.94 -12.67
C TYR A 72 7.43 3.11 -12.99
N LEU A 73 8.62 3.17 -12.37
CA LEU A 73 9.64 4.18 -12.66
C LEU A 73 10.36 3.92 -13.99
N CYS A 74 10.40 2.67 -14.42
CA CYS A 74 11.19 2.21 -15.57
C CYS A 74 10.33 1.88 -16.78
N THR A 75 9.01 2.08 -16.70
CA THR A 75 8.07 1.66 -17.74
C THR A 75 7.12 2.78 -18.15
N ASP A 76 6.83 2.83 -19.46
CA ASP A 76 5.84 3.79 -20.02
C ASP A 76 4.40 3.41 -19.66
N ASP A 77 4.20 2.25 -19.00
CA ASP A 77 2.88 1.74 -18.62
C ASP A 77 2.12 2.75 -17.74
N LEU A 78 2.80 3.46 -16.83
CA LEU A 78 2.14 4.48 -16.02
C LEU A 78 1.62 5.64 -16.86
N GLN A 79 2.43 6.14 -17.81
CA GLN A 79 2.04 7.25 -18.68
C GLN A 79 0.91 6.82 -19.65
N ASP A 80 0.96 5.61 -20.21
CA ASP A 80 -0.13 5.04 -21.04
C ASP A 80 -1.44 4.92 -20.24
N LEU A 81 -1.36 4.44 -19.00
CA LEU A 81 -2.54 4.29 -18.14
C LEU A 81 -3.12 5.64 -17.72
N VAL A 82 -2.28 6.64 -17.49
CA VAL A 82 -2.72 8.02 -17.20
C VAL A 82 -3.37 8.66 -18.43
N SER A 83 -2.74 8.57 -19.60
CA SER A 83 -3.27 9.17 -20.85
C SER A 83 -4.62 8.55 -21.27
N ARG A 84 -4.82 7.26 -20.97
CA ARG A 84 -6.08 6.53 -21.19
C ARG A 84 -7.13 6.77 -20.11
N GLY A 85 -6.83 7.57 -19.09
CA GLY A 85 -7.73 7.87 -17.97
C GLY A 85 -8.00 6.68 -17.05
N LEU A 86 -7.14 5.66 -17.07
CA LEU A 86 -7.26 4.45 -16.24
C LEU A 86 -6.57 4.60 -14.89
N ILE A 87 -5.56 5.48 -14.81
CA ILE A 87 -4.97 5.98 -13.58
C ILE A 87 -5.19 7.50 -13.54
N ARG A 88 -5.62 8.01 -12.40
CA ARG A 88 -5.73 9.45 -12.16
C ARG A 88 -4.50 9.91 -11.39
N ASP A 89 -3.72 10.79 -11.98
CA ASP A 89 -2.68 11.49 -11.24
C ASP A 89 -3.34 12.59 -10.38
N VAL A 90 -3.21 12.47 -9.07
CA VAL A 90 -3.77 13.38 -8.06
C VAL A 90 -2.66 14.05 -7.25
N SER A 91 -1.44 14.09 -7.80
CA SER A 91 -0.29 14.72 -7.19
C SER A 91 -0.56 16.20 -6.93
N LYS A 92 -0.45 16.61 -5.66
CA LYS A 92 -0.62 18.01 -5.25
C LYS A 92 0.72 18.74 -5.06
N LEU A 93 1.80 17.98 -4.88
CA LEU A 93 3.14 18.49 -4.58
C LEU A 93 4.13 17.95 -5.62
N PRO A 94 5.05 18.77 -6.13
CA PRO A 94 6.07 18.32 -7.09
C PRO A 94 6.93 17.17 -6.55
N ALA A 95 7.16 17.17 -5.23
CA ALA A 95 7.98 16.19 -4.55
C ALA A 95 7.22 14.92 -4.14
N SER A 96 5.94 14.73 -4.48
CA SER A 96 5.18 13.52 -4.13
C SER A 96 4.25 13.12 -5.27
N ARG A 97 4.35 11.84 -5.68
CA ARG A 97 3.48 11.29 -6.71
C ARG A 97 2.31 10.57 -6.07
N SER A 98 1.12 11.13 -6.21
CA SER A 98 -0.11 10.50 -5.73
C SER A 98 -0.94 10.03 -6.92
N ILE A 99 -1.26 8.73 -6.98
CA ILE A 99 -2.07 8.15 -8.04
C ILE A 99 -3.31 7.47 -7.47
N GLU A 100 -4.40 7.54 -8.21
CA GLU A 100 -5.66 6.85 -7.90
C GLU A 100 -6.01 5.89 -9.03
N VAL A 101 -6.35 4.65 -8.68
CA VAL A 101 -6.68 3.60 -9.64
C VAL A 101 -7.92 2.82 -9.19
N ASP A 102 -8.68 2.34 -10.17
CA ASP A 102 -9.78 1.42 -9.96
C ASP A 102 -9.46 0.05 -10.56
N LEU A 103 -9.08 -0.90 -9.71
CA LEU A 103 -8.73 -2.26 -10.14
C LEU A 103 -9.96 -3.08 -10.56
N THR A 104 -11.17 -2.56 -10.37
CA THR A 104 -12.39 -3.18 -10.90
C THR A 104 -12.66 -2.80 -12.35
N ASN A 105 -11.93 -1.83 -12.90
CA ASN A 105 -12.12 -1.39 -14.28
C ASN A 105 -11.57 -2.47 -15.25
N PRO A 106 -12.40 -3.09 -16.10
CA PRO A 106 -11.96 -4.16 -17.01
C PRO A 106 -10.99 -3.66 -18.11
N LYS A 107 -10.92 -2.35 -18.35
CA LYS A 107 -9.97 -1.73 -19.28
C LYS A 107 -8.57 -1.57 -18.66
N PHE A 108 -8.45 -1.64 -17.34
CA PHE A 108 -7.19 -1.57 -16.63
C PHE A 108 -6.38 -2.84 -16.88
N LYS A 109 -5.25 -2.70 -17.59
CA LYS A 109 -4.32 -3.80 -17.88
C LYS A 109 -2.90 -3.25 -17.92
N LEU A 110 -2.02 -3.89 -17.17
CA LEU A 110 -0.57 -3.67 -17.25
C LEU A 110 -0.01 -4.53 -18.37
N LYS A 111 0.71 -3.93 -19.31
CA LYS A 111 1.21 -4.62 -20.50
C LYS A 111 2.57 -5.27 -20.26
N ARG A 112 3.42 -4.61 -19.47
CA ARG A 112 4.83 -5.01 -19.28
C ARG A 112 5.03 -5.89 -18.06
N GLU A 113 4.24 -5.70 -17.01
CA GLU A 113 4.37 -6.46 -15.76
C GLU A 113 3.87 -7.91 -15.93
N LYS A 114 4.80 -8.87 -15.79
CA LYS A 114 4.51 -10.31 -15.97
C LYS A 114 4.51 -11.04 -14.63
N ILE A 115 3.53 -11.92 -14.47
CA ILE A 115 3.45 -12.85 -13.33
C ILE A 115 3.81 -14.23 -13.85
N PHE A 116 4.90 -14.78 -13.32
CA PHE A 116 5.37 -16.12 -13.60
C PHE A 116 4.72 -17.11 -12.64
N LYS A 117 4.34 -18.28 -13.15
CA LYS A 117 3.65 -19.33 -12.39
C LYS A 117 4.55 -19.94 -11.32
N ASP A 118 5.77 -20.28 -11.69
CA ASP A 118 6.72 -21.01 -10.83
C ASP A 118 7.58 -20.07 -9.96
N ALA A 119 7.28 -18.77 -10.01
CA ALA A 119 7.96 -17.77 -9.21
C ALA A 119 7.48 -17.75 -7.76
N LYS A 120 8.38 -17.33 -6.87
CA LYS A 120 8.03 -16.92 -5.51
C LYS A 120 7.96 -15.41 -5.43
N TYR A 121 7.00 -14.91 -4.66
CA TYR A 121 6.77 -13.49 -4.41
C TYR A 121 6.82 -13.23 -2.91
N ARG A 122 7.17 -12.01 -2.50
CA ARG A 122 7.08 -11.57 -1.10
C ARG A 122 6.59 -10.13 -1.03
N VAL A 123 6.03 -9.75 0.12
CA VAL A 123 5.74 -8.34 0.38
C VAL A 123 7.07 -7.59 0.49
N ASN A 124 7.16 -6.43 -0.16
CA ASN A 124 8.33 -5.57 -0.07
C ASN A 124 8.48 -5.07 1.38
N PRO A 125 9.62 -5.33 2.04
CA PRO A 125 9.80 -5.01 3.44
C PRO A 125 9.93 -3.50 3.71
N VAL A 126 10.04 -2.66 2.68
CA VAL A 126 10.04 -1.19 2.81
C VAL A 126 8.74 -0.54 2.34
N ALA A 127 7.77 -1.32 1.87
CA ALA A 127 6.47 -0.82 1.42
C ALA A 127 5.38 -0.98 2.49
N LEU A 128 4.54 0.04 2.66
CA LEU A 128 3.44 0.04 3.61
C LEU A 128 2.10 -0.02 2.88
N LEU A 129 1.22 -0.92 3.32
CA LEU A 129 -0.16 -1.01 2.85
C LEU A 129 -1.12 -0.77 4.01
N LEU A 130 -1.87 0.32 3.89
CA LEU A 130 -2.89 0.72 4.85
C LEU A 130 -4.26 0.65 4.20
N ARG A 131 -5.24 0.16 4.95
CA ARG A 131 -6.65 0.27 4.56
C ARG A 131 -7.13 1.69 4.86
N ALA A 132 -8.03 2.24 4.06
CA ALA A 132 -8.45 3.65 4.17
C ALA A 132 -8.98 4.04 5.57
N ASP A 133 -9.61 3.10 6.28
CA ASP A 133 -10.12 3.25 7.64
C ASP A 133 -9.02 3.26 8.73
N LYS A 134 -7.79 2.90 8.38
CA LYS A 134 -6.62 2.84 9.27
C LYS A 134 -5.55 3.88 8.94
N ILE A 135 -5.80 4.72 7.94
CA ILE A 135 -4.93 5.86 7.64
C ILE A 135 -5.11 6.85 8.78
N PRO A 136 -4.06 7.21 9.53
CA PRO A 136 -4.16 8.30 10.49
C PRO A 136 -4.58 9.53 9.71
N HIS A 137 -5.78 10.05 9.95
CA HIS A 137 -6.18 11.33 9.40
C HIS A 137 -5.21 12.36 9.98
N ARG A 138 -4.15 12.68 9.22
CA ARG A 138 -3.30 13.82 9.49
C ARG A 138 -4.22 15.01 9.25
N GLY A 139 -4.86 15.46 10.33
CA GLY A 139 -5.84 16.52 10.30
C GLY A 139 -5.24 17.65 9.49
N VAL A 140 -5.87 17.93 8.34
CA VAL A 140 -5.70 19.22 7.69
C VAL A 140 -6.21 20.18 8.75
N LYS A 141 -5.29 20.85 9.46
CA LYS A 141 -5.64 22.06 10.20
C LYS A 141 -6.05 23.07 9.13
N GLU A 142 -7.30 22.98 8.70
CA GLU A 142 -8.01 24.12 8.17
C GLU A 142 -8.02 25.14 9.31
N GLY A 143 -7.17 26.15 9.18
CA GLY A 143 -7.24 27.31 10.03
C GLY A 143 -8.58 27.96 9.79
N ASN A 144 -9.50 27.82 10.74
CA ASN A 144 -10.62 28.74 10.89
C ASN A 144 -10.64 29.21 12.35
N ARG A 145 -10.14 30.44 12.53
CA ARG A 145 -10.58 31.32 13.61
C ARG A 145 -12.03 31.73 13.33
N GLY A 146 -12.83 31.89 14.39
CA GLY A 146 -14.21 32.41 14.37
C GLY A 146 -15.14 31.45 15.11
N GLU A 147 -15.25 31.56 16.44
CA GLU A 147 -16.29 32.33 17.17
C GLU A 147 -17.62 31.57 17.33
N GLU A 148 -17.77 30.98 18.52
CA GLU A 148 -18.91 30.95 19.45
C GLU A 148 -20.40 31.14 19.00
N TYR A 149 -21.23 30.18 19.47
CA TYR A 149 -22.70 30.17 19.72
C TYR A 149 -23.71 29.81 18.58
N PRO A 150 -24.96 29.41 18.90
CA PRO A 150 -25.35 28.10 19.43
C PRO A 150 -26.45 27.39 18.59
N SER A 151 -26.71 26.14 18.96
CA SER A 151 -27.71 25.22 18.41
C SER A 151 -29.11 25.80 18.14
N THR A 152 -29.60 25.65 16.91
CA THR A 152 -31.03 25.75 16.58
C THR A 152 -31.56 24.43 16.05
N HIS A 153 -32.48 23.84 16.81
CA HIS A 153 -33.34 22.73 16.42
C HIS A 153 -34.15 23.11 15.16
N GLN A 154 -34.19 22.22 14.16
CA GLN A 154 -35.16 22.31 13.08
C GLN A 154 -36.04 21.06 13.02
N ALA A 155 -37.34 21.32 12.98
CA ALA A 155 -38.44 20.39 13.12
C ALA A 155 -38.60 19.44 11.92
N LEU A 156 -39.07 18.22 12.22
CA LEU A 156 -39.50 17.20 11.28
C LEU A 156 -40.64 17.71 10.39
N LYS A 157 -40.36 18.04 9.12
CA LYS A 157 -41.39 18.25 8.09
C LYS A 157 -41.78 16.91 7.46
N LYS A 158 -43.01 16.47 7.74
CA LYS A 158 -43.70 15.38 7.03
C LYS A 158 -44.20 15.89 5.67
N THR A 159 -43.80 15.25 4.58
CA THR A 159 -44.45 15.32 3.25
C THR A 159 -44.23 13.96 2.52
N PRO A 160 -45.00 13.62 1.46
CA PRO A 160 -46.05 12.59 1.51
C PRO A 160 -45.64 11.28 0.82
N LYS A 161 -46.36 10.17 1.08
CA LYS A 161 -46.15 8.87 0.43
C LYS A 161 -46.28 8.97 -1.10
N PRO A 162 -45.30 8.51 -1.89
CA PRO A 162 -45.49 8.28 -3.33
C PRO A 162 -46.08 6.87 -3.57
N SER A 163 -47.09 6.81 -4.44
CA SER A 163 -47.72 5.59 -4.97
C SER A 163 -46.78 4.82 -5.91
N PRO A 164 -46.97 3.50 -6.10
CA PRO A 164 -45.98 2.66 -6.76
C PRO A 164 -46.13 2.74 -8.28
N LYS A 165 -45.20 3.42 -8.97
CA LYS A 165 -44.95 3.19 -10.39
C LYS A 165 -43.80 2.20 -10.56
N ARG A 166 -44.18 0.99 -10.99
CA ARG A 166 -43.31 -0.13 -11.33
C ARG A 166 -42.41 0.24 -12.52
N HIS A 167 -41.26 0.85 -12.25
CA HIS A 167 -40.12 0.83 -13.15
C HIS A 167 -39.10 -0.14 -12.57
N GLN A 168 -38.83 -1.23 -13.30
CA GLN A 168 -37.69 -2.10 -13.04
C GLN A 168 -36.43 -1.28 -13.30
N THR A 169 -35.97 -0.57 -12.28
CA THR A 169 -34.60 -0.09 -12.23
C THR A 169 -33.74 -1.34 -12.08
N LEU A 170 -32.99 -1.69 -13.12
CA LEU A 170 -31.84 -2.58 -13.01
C LEU A 170 -31.08 -2.13 -11.76
N ALA A 171 -31.04 -2.99 -10.75
CA ALA A 171 -30.28 -2.74 -9.55
C ALA A 171 -28.83 -2.54 -9.98
N THR A 172 -28.38 -1.29 -10.06
CA THR A 172 -26.98 -0.96 -9.89
C THR A 172 -26.63 -1.46 -8.50
N THR A 173 -26.18 -2.71 -8.44
CA THR A 173 -25.46 -3.23 -7.29
C THR A 173 -24.27 -2.30 -7.13
N SER A 174 -24.39 -1.30 -6.26
CA SER A 174 -23.23 -0.55 -5.81
C SER A 174 -22.39 -1.56 -5.03
N SER A 175 -21.59 -2.34 -5.74
CA SER A 175 -20.62 -3.23 -5.12
C SER A 175 -19.73 -2.32 -4.29
N ARG A 176 -19.88 -2.39 -2.97
CA ARG A 176 -19.15 -1.55 -2.02
C ARG A 176 -17.66 -1.77 -2.27
N LYS A 177 -17.01 -0.82 -2.94
CA LYS A 177 -15.58 -0.88 -3.25
C LYS A 177 -14.79 -0.69 -1.95
N GLN A 178 -13.71 -1.44 -1.79
CA GLN A 178 -12.78 -1.25 -0.69
C GLN A 178 -11.60 -0.43 -1.19
N THR A 179 -11.27 0.63 -0.45
CA THR A 179 -10.16 1.52 -0.81
C THR A 179 -8.95 1.21 0.07
N TYR A 180 -7.81 1.09 -0.58
CA TYR A 180 -6.51 0.89 0.05
C TYR A 180 -5.56 2.02 -0.34
N SER A 181 -4.65 2.34 0.56
CA SER A 181 -3.53 3.22 0.32
C SER A 181 -2.24 2.44 0.45
N ILE A 182 -1.44 2.43 -0.60
CA ILE A 182 -0.08 1.90 -0.60
C ILE A 182 0.85 3.10 -0.57
N ASP A 183 1.70 3.13 0.44
CA ASP A 183 2.78 4.10 0.56
C ASP A 183 4.08 3.36 0.33
N VAL A 184 4.72 3.66 -0.80
CA VAL A 184 6.09 3.21 -1.07
C VAL A 184 7.00 4.41 -0.90
N ALA A 185 7.92 4.33 0.06
CA ALA A 185 8.89 5.36 0.33
C ALA A 185 10.13 5.16 -0.57
N PHE A 186 10.48 6.18 -1.34
CA PHE A 186 11.74 6.27 -2.11
C PHE A 186 12.07 7.76 -2.27
N GLY A 187 13.27 8.22 -1.93
CA GLY A 187 13.61 9.66 -2.07
C GLY A 187 13.79 10.44 -0.77
N SER A 188 14.48 11.59 -0.87
CA SER A 188 15.35 12.29 0.12
C SER A 188 14.89 12.53 1.57
N GLN A 189 15.85 13.06 2.35
CA GLN A 189 15.96 13.32 3.81
C GLN A 189 14.71 13.71 4.61
N ASP A 190 13.63 14.15 3.96
CA ASP A 190 12.41 14.67 4.61
C ASP A 190 11.19 13.75 4.52
N PHE A 191 11.30 12.54 3.96
CA PHE A 191 10.14 11.67 3.66
C PHE A 191 9.13 12.40 2.73
N LYS A 192 9.60 12.96 1.61
CA LYS A 192 8.72 13.75 0.73
C LYS A 192 8.37 13.03 -0.57
N LEU A 193 9.29 12.26 -1.14
CA LEU A 193 9.01 11.43 -2.30
C LEU A 193 8.34 10.13 -1.83
N HIS A 194 7.02 10.16 -1.88
CA HIS A 194 6.16 9.02 -1.66
C HIS A 194 5.40 8.76 -2.94
N LEU A 195 5.44 7.52 -3.43
CA LEU A 195 4.33 7.04 -4.25
C LEU A 195 3.21 6.72 -3.28
N HIS A 196 2.19 7.57 -3.30
CA HIS A 196 0.94 7.31 -2.64
C HIS A 196 -0.05 6.74 -3.66
N VAL A 197 -0.36 5.47 -3.56
CA VAL A 197 -1.33 4.81 -4.45
C VAL A 197 -2.63 4.61 -3.70
N ARG A 198 -3.70 5.23 -4.17
CA ARG A 198 -5.07 4.88 -3.75
C ARG A 198 -5.67 3.90 -4.74
N CYS A 199 -5.86 2.65 -4.33
CA CYS A 199 -6.49 1.64 -5.20
C CYS A 199 -7.88 1.23 -4.68
N HIS A 200 -8.82 1.13 -5.62
CA HIS A 200 -10.17 0.64 -5.36
C HIS A 200 -10.29 -0.81 -5.80
N CYS A 201 -10.72 -1.65 -4.88
CA CYS A 201 -10.85 -3.09 -5.06
C CYS A 201 -12.32 -3.52 -4.95
N SER A 202 -12.69 -4.56 -5.69
CA SER A 202 -13.90 -5.34 -5.40
C SER A 202 -13.75 -6.06 -4.05
N LEU A 203 -14.85 -6.59 -3.51
CA LEU A 203 -14.80 -7.40 -2.28
C LEU A 203 -13.89 -8.63 -2.42
N GLU A 204 -13.83 -9.22 -3.60
CA GLU A 204 -12.99 -10.39 -3.89
C GLU A 204 -11.51 -10.00 -3.94
N GLN A 205 -11.19 -8.92 -4.67
CA GLN A 205 -9.85 -8.36 -4.73
C GLN A 205 -9.36 -7.92 -3.33
N SER A 206 -10.24 -7.35 -2.51
CA SER A 206 -9.89 -6.89 -1.16
C SER A 206 -9.52 -8.04 -0.23
N LYS A 207 -10.18 -9.20 -0.35
CA LYS A 207 -9.79 -10.41 0.40
C LYS A 207 -8.32 -10.73 0.11
N PHE A 208 -7.91 -10.70 -1.16
CA PHE A 208 -6.52 -10.98 -1.57
C PHE A 208 -5.54 -9.97 -0.96
N VAL A 209 -5.85 -8.68 -1.07
CA VAL A 209 -5.04 -7.60 -0.49
C VAL A 209 -4.87 -7.78 1.03
N GLU A 210 -5.95 -8.10 1.76
CA GLU A 210 -5.87 -8.35 3.21
C GLU A 210 -5.03 -9.58 3.58
N TRP A 211 -5.05 -10.62 2.76
CA TRP A 211 -4.23 -11.81 2.99
C TRP A 211 -2.74 -11.49 2.86
N LEU A 212 -2.35 -10.78 1.80
CA LEU A 212 -0.97 -10.28 1.65
C LEU A 212 -0.57 -9.44 2.87
N ARG A 213 -1.45 -8.52 3.29
CA ARG A 213 -1.22 -7.67 4.47
C ARG A 213 -1.02 -8.47 5.75
N SER A 214 -1.76 -9.56 5.95
CA SER A 214 -1.65 -10.41 7.15
C SER A 214 -0.43 -11.34 7.16
N ARG A 215 0.13 -11.66 5.99
CA ARG A 215 1.22 -12.64 5.85
C ARG A 215 2.58 -12.09 6.25
N GLY A 216 2.80 -10.79 6.01
CA GLY A 216 4.11 -10.15 6.19
C GLY A 216 5.14 -10.61 5.13
N GLY A 217 6.42 -10.59 5.48
CA GLY A 217 7.53 -10.80 4.53
C GLY A 217 7.79 -12.24 4.07
N LYS A 218 6.95 -13.22 4.42
CA LYS A 218 7.16 -14.63 4.01
C LYS A 218 6.84 -14.81 2.52
N SER A 219 7.74 -15.47 1.80
CA SER A 219 7.56 -15.78 0.38
C SER A 219 6.33 -16.67 0.13
N PHE A 220 5.69 -16.54 -1.03
CA PHE A 220 4.53 -17.31 -1.46
C PHE A 220 4.60 -17.65 -2.96
N GLY A 221 4.03 -18.79 -3.34
CA GLY A 221 3.81 -19.16 -4.76
C GLY A 221 2.44 -18.72 -5.28
N LEU A 222 2.26 -18.77 -6.60
CA LEU A 222 0.96 -18.48 -7.22
C LEU A 222 -0.11 -19.52 -6.82
N GLU A 223 0.29 -20.76 -6.54
CA GLU A 223 -0.62 -21.83 -6.13
C GLU A 223 -1.26 -21.56 -4.76
N GLU A 224 -0.60 -20.79 -3.91
CA GLU A 224 -1.15 -20.39 -2.61
C GLU A 224 -2.28 -19.36 -2.76
N LEU A 225 -2.31 -18.65 -3.89
CA LEU A 225 -3.38 -17.70 -4.20
C LEU A 225 -4.67 -18.41 -4.60
N THR A 226 -4.54 -19.54 -5.30
CA THR A 226 -5.69 -20.30 -5.83
C THR A 226 -6.29 -21.24 -4.80
N ARG A 227 -5.48 -21.84 -3.91
CA ARG A 227 -5.96 -22.73 -2.83
C ARG A 227 -6.84 -22.06 -1.78
N ARG A 228 -6.93 -20.73 -1.76
CA ARG A 228 -7.68 -20.01 -0.74
C ARG A 228 -9.20 -20.11 -0.93
N ASP A 229 -9.66 -20.29 -2.16
CA ASP A 229 -11.09 -20.48 -2.45
C ASP A 229 -11.55 -21.92 -2.13
N ASP A 230 -10.64 -22.88 -2.00
CA ASP A 230 -10.99 -24.28 -1.68
C ASP A 230 -11.53 -24.46 -0.24
N LEU A 231 -11.29 -23.50 0.66
CA LEU A 231 -11.88 -23.49 2.01
C LEU A 231 -13.33 -22.98 2.03
N MET A 232 -13.85 -22.46 0.92
CA MET A 232 -15.24 -22.03 0.75
C MET A 232 -15.86 -22.79 -0.42
N GLN A 233 -16.30 -24.04 -0.16
CA GLN A 233 -17.08 -24.92 -1.05
C GLN A 233 -17.41 -24.35 -2.44
N GLY A 234 -16.54 -24.59 -3.43
CA GLY A 234 -16.83 -24.31 -4.83
C GLY A 234 -15.57 -24.36 -5.68
N LYS A 235 -15.65 -25.00 -6.85
CA LYS A 235 -14.58 -24.99 -7.86
C LYS A 235 -14.06 -23.56 -8.05
N VAL A 236 -12.75 -23.35 -7.86
CA VAL A 236 -12.09 -22.08 -8.18
C VAL A 236 -12.45 -21.70 -9.61
N SER A 237 -13.19 -20.60 -9.77
CA SER A 237 -13.51 -20.09 -11.10
C SER A 237 -12.22 -19.55 -11.72
N GLY A 238 -11.94 -19.86 -12.99
CA GLY A 238 -10.79 -19.27 -13.70
C GLY A 238 -10.84 -17.73 -13.73
N ARG A 239 -12.01 -17.14 -13.51
CA ARG A 239 -12.21 -15.70 -13.34
C ARG A 239 -11.60 -15.17 -12.03
N THR A 240 -11.65 -15.92 -10.94
CA THR A 240 -11.07 -15.54 -9.64
C THR A 240 -9.56 -15.55 -9.70
N GLU A 241 -8.98 -16.59 -10.31
CA GLU A 241 -7.53 -16.70 -10.47
C GLU A 241 -6.95 -15.55 -11.30
N GLU A 242 -7.58 -15.22 -12.45
CA GLU A 242 -7.12 -14.10 -13.26
C GLU A 242 -7.31 -12.75 -12.56
N THR A 243 -8.35 -12.61 -11.73
CA THR A 243 -8.56 -11.42 -10.90
C THR A 243 -7.44 -11.26 -9.87
N ALA A 244 -7.06 -12.35 -9.17
CA ALA A 244 -5.95 -12.33 -8.22
C ALA A 244 -4.61 -12.03 -8.91
N ARG A 245 -4.35 -12.62 -10.08
CA ARG A 245 -3.16 -12.32 -10.90
C ARG A 245 -3.11 -10.86 -11.33
N ASN A 246 -4.23 -10.26 -11.71
CA ASN A 246 -4.27 -8.84 -12.10
C ASN A 246 -3.99 -7.91 -10.93
N VAL A 247 -4.49 -8.23 -9.73
CA VAL A 247 -4.14 -7.47 -8.52
C VAL A 247 -2.66 -7.68 -8.19
N LEU A 248 -2.14 -8.91 -8.29
CA LEU A 248 -0.72 -9.19 -8.05
C LEU A 248 0.18 -8.43 -9.03
N ARG A 249 -0.14 -8.43 -10.34
CA ARG A 249 0.54 -7.61 -11.35
C ARG A 249 0.59 -6.15 -10.90
N PHE A 250 -0.54 -5.60 -10.49
CA PHE A 250 -0.58 -4.23 -10.03
C PHE A 250 0.30 -3.97 -8.81
N LEU A 251 0.26 -4.86 -7.82
CA LEU A 251 1.05 -4.72 -6.60
C LEU A 251 2.56 -4.87 -6.87
N CYS A 252 2.96 -5.69 -7.84
CA CYS A 252 4.35 -5.76 -8.31
C CYS A 252 4.77 -4.46 -9.01
N PHE A 253 3.93 -3.98 -9.93
CA PHE A 253 4.18 -2.76 -10.69
C PHE A 253 4.42 -1.53 -9.82
N VAL A 254 3.62 -1.36 -8.76
CA VAL A 254 3.79 -0.24 -7.81
C VAL A 254 4.83 -0.51 -6.72
N GLY A 255 5.45 -1.69 -6.70
CA GLY A 255 6.54 -2.03 -5.78
C GLY A 255 6.12 -2.51 -4.38
N TYR A 256 4.84 -2.84 -4.16
CA TYR A 256 4.38 -3.40 -2.88
C TYR A 256 4.70 -4.90 -2.74
N VAL A 257 4.70 -5.64 -3.84
CA VAL A 257 5.11 -7.04 -3.90
C VAL A 257 6.34 -7.12 -4.78
N THR A 258 7.31 -7.95 -4.40
CA THR A 258 8.51 -8.20 -5.20
C THR A 258 8.66 -9.68 -5.49
N LEU A 259 9.29 -9.97 -6.63
CA LEU A 259 9.75 -11.32 -6.96
C LEU A 259 10.83 -11.71 -5.96
N ALA A 260 10.63 -12.79 -5.21
CA ALA A 260 11.66 -13.31 -4.32
C ALA A 260 12.70 -14.05 -5.17
N LYS A 261 14.00 -13.88 -4.86
CA LYS A 261 15.03 -14.75 -5.42
C LYS A 261 14.65 -16.21 -5.27
N ILE A 262 14.74 -16.94 -6.39
CA ILE A 262 14.81 -18.40 -6.37
C ILE A 262 16.18 -18.71 -5.73
N PRO A 263 16.23 -19.49 -4.64
CA PRO A 263 17.48 -19.84 -3.98
C PRO A 263 18.46 -20.55 -4.93
#